data_AF-A0A5D3JAP3-F1
#
_entry.id   AF-A0A5D3JAP3-F1
#
_cell.length_a   1.000
_cell.length_b   1.000
_cell.length_c   1.000
_cell.angle_alpha   90.00
_cell.angle_beta   90.00
_cell.angle_gamma   90.00
#
_symmetry.space_group_name_H-M   'P 1'
#
loop_
_entity.id
_entity.type
_entity.pdbx_description
1 polymer ?
#
loop_
_entity_poly.entity_id
_entity_poly.type
_entity_poly.pdbx_seq_one_letter_code
_entity_poly.pdbx_strand_id
1 'polypeptide(L)'
;MTDITELAQSLKAAAEKATPGEWRRASTQFNGITATPFMLGRKEVMIACASEKCDAEFIALANPANILALVEALEYYKSREERVTSLVRDNSKSWDELYRQVEAKGKRNVELVEALEKAQQQMTESENRVRKQNRHICELFDDNTALRQRIAGLEARTVKLPDLRQIVSGDRYVWSDGVYNYIQDVKVALAAAGIKVEDE
;
A
#
# COMPACT_ATOMS: atom_id res chain seq x y z
N MET A 1 -52.12 -23.30 4.47
CA MET A 1 -51.55 -21.97 4.75
C MET A 1 -52.23 -21.05 3.77
N THR A 2 -53.11 -20.16 4.24
CA THR A 2 -53.80 -19.20 3.38
C THR A 2 -52.76 -18.28 2.78
N ASP A 3 -52.72 -18.13 1.45
CA ASP A 3 -51.84 -17.15 0.83
C ASP A 3 -52.30 -15.76 1.29
N ILE A 4 -51.46 -15.10 2.10
CA ILE A 4 -51.76 -13.77 2.67
C ILE A 4 -52.03 -12.75 1.57
N THR A 5 -51.41 -12.91 0.40
CA THR A 5 -51.58 -12.03 -0.75
C THR A 5 -52.98 -12.19 -1.35
N GLU A 6 -53.40 -13.43 -1.58
CA GLU A 6 -54.75 -13.73 -2.09
C GLU A 6 -55.83 -13.33 -1.09
N LEU A 7 -55.58 -13.55 0.21
CA LEU A 7 -56.48 -13.11 1.28
C LEU A 7 -56.62 -11.58 1.30
N ALA A 8 -55.50 -10.85 1.26
CA ALA A 8 -55.52 -9.39 1.25
C ALA A 8 -56.24 -8.83 0.02
N GLN A 9 -56.02 -9.42 -1.17
CA GLN A 9 -56.71 -9.02 -2.40
C GLN A 9 -58.21 -9.32 -2.33
N SER A 10 -58.58 -10.51 -1.86
CA SER A 10 -59.99 -10.91 -1.72
C SER A 10 -60.71 -10.04 -0.69
N LEU A 11 -60.07 -9.75 0.44
CA LEU A 11 -60.62 -8.88 1.48
C LEU A 11 -60.78 -7.44 0.99
N LYS A 12 -59.82 -6.93 0.22
CA LYS A 12 -59.92 -5.61 -0.43
C LYS A 12 -61.10 -5.55 -1.40
N ALA A 13 -61.26 -6.55 -2.27
CA ALA A 13 -62.36 -6.60 -3.22
C ALA A 13 -63.73 -6.71 -2.52
N ALA A 14 -63.81 -7.46 -1.41
CA ALA A 14 -65.03 -7.53 -0.59
C ALA A 14 -65.31 -6.20 0.11
N ALA A 15 -64.29 -5.54 0.67
CA ALA A 15 -64.42 -4.22 1.31
C ALA A 15 -64.89 -3.13 0.33
N GLU A 16 -64.44 -3.15 -0.92
CA GLU A 16 -64.85 -2.21 -1.96
C GLU A 16 -66.33 -2.39 -2.39
N LYS A 17 -66.89 -3.59 -2.20
CA LYS A 17 -68.32 -3.90 -2.47
C LYS A 17 -69.22 -3.64 -1.27
N ALA A 18 -68.65 -3.59 -0.08
CA ALA A 18 -69.36 -3.37 1.16
C ALA A 18 -69.87 -1.91 1.25
N THR A 19 -70.88 -1.68 2.07
CA THR A 19 -71.45 -0.35 2.32
C THR A 19 -70.33 0.63 2.72
N PRO A 20 -70.10 1.71 1.97
CA PRO A 20 -69.01 2.65 2.27
C PRO A 20 -69.20 3.41 3.59
N GLY A 21 -68.09 3.85 4.17
CA GLY A 21 -68.07 4.69 5.37
C GLY A 21 -67.83 3.92 6.66
N GLU A 22 -67.84 4.64 7.78
CA GLU A 22 -67.55 4.05 9.08
C GLU A 22 -68.73 3.24 9.62
N TRP A 23 -68.48 1.96 9.86
CA TRP A 23 -69.45 1.08 10.52
C TRP A 23 -69.28 1.17 12.02
N ARG A 24 -70.40 1.26 12.75
CA ARG A 24 -70.40 1.43 14.20
C ARG A 24 -71.25 0.35 14.85
N ARG A 25 -70.92 0.02 16.09
CA ARG A 25 -71.80 -0.82 16.92
C ARG A 25 -73.08 -0.03 17.23
N ALA A 26 -74.24 -0.65 17.01
CA ALA A 26 -75.52 -0.09 17.41
C ALA A 26 -75.56 0.13 18.93
N SER A 27 -76.01 1.32 19.34
CA SER A 27 -76.13 1.68 20.77
C SER A 27 -77.52 1.38 21.35
N THR A 28 -78.46 0.93 20.51
CA THR A 28 -79.83 0.53 20.87
C THR A 28 -79.88 -0.94 21.34
N GLN A 29 -81.05 -1.42 21.80
CA GLN A 29 -81.26 -2.75 22.43
C GLN A 29 -80.82 -3.98 21.60
N PHE A 30 -80.34 -3.80 20.36
CA PHE A 30 -79.90 -4.88 19.49
C PHE A 30 -78.39 -4.80 19.24
N ASN A 31 -77.66 -5.91 19.43
CA ASN A 31 -76.22 -6.01 19.12
C ASN A 31 -75.97 -6.05 17.59
N GLY A 32 -76.24 -4.94 16.91
CA GLY A 32 -76.09 -4.79 15.46
C GLY A 32 -74.95 -3.86 15.04
N ILE A 33 -74.76 -3.72 13.73
CA ILE A 33 -73.82 -2.77 13.11
C ILE A 33 -74.63 -1.75 12.29
N THR A 34 -74.35 -0.47 12.46
CA THR A 34 -75.04 0.64 11.79
C THR A 34 -74.08 1.55 11.03
N ALA A 35 -74.59 2.15 9.95
CA ALA A 35 -73.88 3.16 9.14
C ALA A 35 -74.04 4.58 9.72
N THR A 36 -75.12 4.80 10.48
CA THR A 36 -75.53 6.11 10.99
C THR A 36 -75.40 6.18 12.51
N PRO A 37 -74.98 7.33 13.09
CA PRO A 37 -75.03 7.55 14.54
C PRO A 37 -76.45 7.42 15.09
N PHE A 38 -76.56 7.02 16.36
CA PHE A 38 -77.84 6.98 17.07
C PHE A 38 -78.43 8.39 17.18
N MET A 39 -79.69 8.53 16.77
CA MET A 39 -80.46 9.78 16.84
C MET A 39 -81.86 9.43 17.35
N LEU A 40 -82.25 9.99 18.50
CA LEU A 40 -83.55 9.72 19.11
C LEU A 40 -84.69 10.07 18.13
N GLY A 41 -85.54 9.10 17.83
CA GLY A 41 -86.66 9.26 16.90
C GLY A 41 -86.32 9.12 15.41
N ARG A 42 -85.05 8.87 15.04
CA ARG A 42 -84.67 8.46 13.68
C ARG A 42 -84.34 6.98 13.63
N LYS A 43 -84.69 6.35 12.50
CA LYS A 43 -84.37 4.95 12.24
C LYS A 43 -82.88 4.84 11.89
N GLU A 44 -82.15 4.02 12.64
CA GLU A 44 -80.75 3.68 12.33
C GLU A 44 -80.70 2.86 11.02
N VAL A 45 -79.71 3.14 10.17
CA VAL A 45 -79.42 2.32 8.98
C VAL A 45 -78.56 1.13 9.42
N MET A 46 -79.17 -0.06 9.44
CA MET A 46 -78.50 -1.32 9.79
C MET A 46 -77.74 -1.88 8.58
N ILE A 47 -76.48 -2.25 8.78
CA ILE A 47 -75.55 -2.77 7.75
C ILE A 47 -75.71 -4.28 7.52
N ALA A 48 -76.12 -5.02 8.56
CA ALA A 48 -76.28 -6.47 8.52
C ALA A 48 -77.76 -6.85 8.67
N CYS A 49 -78.62 -6.36 7.77
CA CYS A 49 -80.02 -6.76 7.70
C CYS A 49 -80.21 -7.86 6.63
N ALA A 50 -81.31 -8.62 6.72
CA ALA A 50 -81.60 -9.77 5.87
C ALA A 50 -81.59 -9.51 4.34
N SER A 51 -81.47 -8.27 3.90
CA SER A 51 -81.48 -7.83 2.50
C SER A 51 -80.10 -7.58 1.88
N GLU A 52 -79.02 -7.46 2.66
CA GLU A 52 -77.72 -6.97 2.16
C GLU A 52 -76.64 -8.05 2.16
N LYS A 53 -76.41 -8.64 0.96
CA LYS A 53 -75.50 -9.78 0.77
C LYS A 53 -74.02 -9.40 0.82
N CYS A 54 -73.65 -8.21 0.34
CA CYS A 54 -72.25 -7.78 0.21
C CYS A 54 -71.57 -7.55 1.57
N ASP A 55 -72.29 -6.98 2.54
CA ASP A 55 -71.75 -6.70 3.88
C ASP A 55 -71.54 -7.99 4.67
N ALA A 56 -72.46 -8.96 4.53
CA ALA A 56 -72.29 -10.30 5.11
C ALA A 56 -71.11 -11.07 4.50
N GLU A 57 -70.90 -10.97 3.18
CA GLU A 57 -69.73 -11.56 2.49
C GLU A 57 -68.41 -10.95 2.98
N PHE A 58 -68.35 -9.62 3.18
CA PHE A 58 -67.19 -8.96 3.74
C PHE A 58 -66.92 -9.37 5.19
N ILE A 59 -67.94 -9.38 6.06
CA ILE A 59 -67.79 -9.77 7.48
C ILE A 59 -67.34 -11.24 7.60
N ALA A 60 -67.90 -12.14 6.80
CA ALA A 60 -67.53 -13.55 6.81
C ALA A 60 -66.06 -13.76 6.36
N LEU A 61 -65.60 -12.97 5.39
CA LEU A 61 -64.21 -12.98 4.95
C LEU A 61 -63.28 -12.31 5.96
N ALA A 62 -63.73 -11.26 6.65
CA ALA A 62 -63.04 -10.56 7.74
C ALA A 62 -63.15 -11.30 9.10
N ASN A 63 -63.25 -12.63 9.07
CA ASN A 63 -63.33 -13.43 10.29
C ASN A 63 -62.03 -13.33 11.12
N PRO A 64 -62.08 -13.71 12.42
CA PRO A 64 -60.92 -13.60 13.31
C PRO A 64 -59.65 -14.29 12.78
N ALA A 65 -59.77 -15.46 12.15
CA ALA A 65 -58.61 -16.18 11.64
C ALA A 65 -57.91 -15.42 10.51
N ASN A 66 -58.68 -14.84 9.59
CA ASN A 66 -58.16 -14.05 8.49
C ASN A 66 -57.56 -12.71 8.95
N ILE A 67 -58.19 -12.05 9.94
CA ILE A 67 -57.66 -10.83 10.54
C ILE A 67 -56.34 -11.10 11.27
N LEU A 68 -56.28 -12.16 12.08
CA LEU A 68 -55.04 -12.55 12.77
C LEU A 68 -53.93 -12.89 11.78
N ALA A 69 -54.23 -13.64 10.71
CA ALA A 69 -53.24 -13.95 9.67
C ALA A 69 -52.67 -12.69 8.99
N LEU A 70 -53.50 -11.67 8.74
CA LEU A 70 -53.04 -10.39 8.19
C LEU A 70 -52.21 -9.59 9.21
N VAL A 71 -52.58 -9.61 10.50
CA VAL A 71 -51.82 -8.94 11.56
C VAL A 71 -50.45 -9.59 11.76
N GLU A 72 -50.38 -10.92 11.85
CA GLU A 72 -49.13 -11.67 11.96
C GLU A 72 -48.21 -11.40 10.75
N ALA A 73 -48.78 -11.35 9.55
CA ALA A 73 -48.03 -10.98 8.35
C ALA A 73 -47.45 -9.57 8.44
N LEU A 74 -48.25 -8.59 8.87
CA LEU A 74 -47.81 -7.20 9.01
C LEU A 74 -46.69 -7.06 10.05
N GLU A 75 -46.81 -7.75 11.19
CA GLU A 75 -45.77 -7.78 12.22
C GLU A 75 -44.47 -8.42 11.69
N TYR A 76 -44.59 -9.52 10.95
CA TYR A 76 -43.46 -10.17 10.29
C TYR A 76 -42.77 -9.24 9.28
N TYR A 77 -43.54 -8.53 8.43
CA TYR A 77 -42.98 -7.60 7.46
C TYR A 77 -42.27 -6.42 8.14
N LYS A 78 -42.86 -5.83 9.18
CA LYS A 78 -42.20 -4.75 9.95
C LYS A 78 -40.90 -5.21 10.59
N SER A 79 -40.90 -6.37 11.24
CA SER A 79 -39.67 -6.95 11.82
C SER A 79 -38.61 -7.23 10.75
N ARG A 80 -39.02 -7.71 9.57
CA ARG A 80 -38.11 -7.92 8.44
C ARG A 80 -37.53 -6.62 7.91
N GLU A 81 -38.33 -5.56 7.78
CA GLU A 81 -37.87 -4.23 7.34
C GLU A 81 -36.84 -3.64 8.32
N GLU A 82 -37.08 -3.74 9.62
CA GLU A 82 -36.14 -3.31 10.65
C GLU A 82 -34.81 -4.08 10.56
N ARG A 83 -34.89 -5.40 10.39
CA ARG A 83 -33.70 -6.25 10.21
C ARG A 83 -32.93 -5.90 8.95
N VAL A 84 -33.61 -5.68 7.82
CA VAL A 84 -32.99 -5.26 6.57
C VAL A 84 -32.31 -3.91 6.73
N THR A 85 -32.96 -2.96 7.40
CA THR A 85 -32.41 -1.64 7.69
C THR A 85 -31.14 -1.74 8.54
N SER A 86 -31.14 -2.59 9.57
CA SER A 86 -29.94 -2.85 10.38
C SER A 86 -28.81 -3.46 9.56
N LEU A 87 -29.12 -4.49 8.76
CA LEU A 87 -28.13 -5.15 7.90
C LEU A 87 -27.50 -4.18 6.89
N VAL A 88 -28.31 -3.34 6.24
CA VAL A 88 -27.83 -2.33 5.28
C VAL A 88 -26.92 -1.33 5.99
N ARG A 89 -27.29 -0.89 7.19
CA ARG A 89 -26.47 0.02 8.00
C ARG A 89 -25.13 -0.60 8.37
N ASP A 90 -25.12 -1.83 8.84
CA ASP A 90 -23.89 -2.51 9.26
C ASP A 90 -23.00 -2.84 8.07
N ASN A 91 -23.59 -3.24 6.93
CA ASN A 91 -22.87 -3.43 5.68
C ASN A 91 -22.24 -2.12 5.18
N SER A 92 -22.98 -1.00 5.24
CA SER A 92 -22.45 0.33 4.89
C SER A 92 -21.24 0.69 5.74
N LYS A 93 -21.32 0.51 7.07
CA LYS A 93 -20.18 0.76 7.97
C LYS A 93 -18.98 -0.12 7.63
N SER A 94 -19.22 -1.38 7.29
CA SER A 94 -18.17 -2.31 6.86
C SER A 94 -17.49 -1.85 5.57
N TRP A 95 -18.25 -1.34 4.60
CA TRP A 95 -17.68 -0.78 3.37
C TRP A 95 -16.86 0.48 3.64
N ASP A 96 -17.37 1.40 4.46
CA ASP A 96 -16.65 2.63 4.82
C ASP A 96 -15.30 2.32 5.47
N GLU A 97 -15.25 1.29 6.32
CA GLU A 97 -14.01 0.81 6.94
C GLU A 97 -13.04 0.22 5.91
N LEU A 98 -13.53 -0.63 5.00
CA LEU A 98 -12.71 -1.20 3.92
C LEU A 98 -12.14 -0.12 3.00
N TYR A 99 -12.94 0.88 2.62
CA TYR A 99 -12.48 2.01 1.82
C TYR A 99 -11.38 2.80 2.54
N ARG A 100 -11.55 3.10 3.83
CA ARG A 100 -10.52 3.77 4.62
C ARG A 100 -9.22 2.97 4.69
N GLN A 101 -9.30 1.64 4.82
CA GLN A 101 -8.10 0.79 4.80
C GLN A 101 -7.40 0.78 3.45
N VAL A 102 -8.16 0.75 2.35
CA VAL A 102 -7.60 0.82 0.99
C VAL A 102 -6.92 2.17 0.77
N GLU A 103 -7.54 3.27 1.19
CA GLU A 103 -6.96 4.60 1.07
C GLU A 103 -5.66 4.74 1.90
N ALA A 104 -5.66 4.24 3.13
CA ALA A 104 -4.49 4.26 4.00
C ALA A 104 -3.33 3.41 3.42
N LYS A 105 -3.64 2.22 2.89
CA LYS A 105 -2.65 1.39 2.20
C LYS A 105 -2.14 2.05 0.92
N GLY A 106 -3.01 2.75 0.18
CA GLY A 106 -2.65 3.55 -0.97
C GLY A 106 -1.62 4.64 -0.61
N LYS A 107 -1.88 5.40 0.45
CA LYS A 107 -0.95 6.43 0.97
C LYS A 107 0.40 5.83 1.36
N ARG A 108 0.40 4.73 2.12
CA ARG A 108 1.63 4.02 2.50
C ARG A 108 2.42 3.52 1.30
N ASN A 109 1.75 3.04 0.25
CA ASN A 109 2.43 2.58 -0.97
C ASN A 109 3.13 3.75 -1.67
N VAL A 110 2.51 4.93 -1.73
CA VAL A 110 3.15 6.14 -2.30
C VAL A 110 4.40 6.50 -1.51
N GLU A 111 4.33 6.55 -0.18
CA GLU A 111 5.49 6.84 0.67
C GLU A 111 6.63 5.83 0.49
N LEU A 112 6.31 4.53 0.36
CA LEU A 112 7.30 3.49 0.12
C LEU A 112 7.95 3.63 -1.26
N VAL A 113 7.19 3.99 -2.29
CA VAL A 113 7.71 4.24 -3.64
C VAL A 113 8.68 5.43 -3.61
N GLU A 114 8.31 6.54 -2.99
CA GLU A 114 9.20 7.71 -2.85
C GLU A 114 10.49 7.38 -2.10
N ALA A 115 10.40 6.58 -1.03
CA ALA A 115 11.57 6.15 -0.27
C ALA A 115 12.49 5.24 -1.11
N LEU A 116 11.91 4.34 -1.91
CA LEU A 116 12.65 3.46 -2.82
C LEU A 116 13.35 4.26 -3.93
N GLU A 117 12.68 5.25 -4.53
CA GLU A 117 13.28 6.12 -5.54
C GLU A 117 14.47 6.90 -4.97
N LYS A 118 14.33 7.47 -3.76
CA LYS A 118 15.44 8.16 -3.08
C LYS A 118 16.61 7.22 -2.79
N ALA A 119 16.33 6.00 -2.34
CA ALA A 119 17.37 5.00 -2.09
C ALA A 119 18.10 4.59 -3.38
N GLN A 120 17.38 4.41 -4.50
CA GLN A 120 17.97 4.11 -5.80
C GLN A 120 18.85 5.25 -6.31
N GLN A 121 18.43 6.51 -6.11
CA GLN A 121 19.22 7.67 -6.46
C GLN A 121 20.53 7.72 -5.66
N GLN A 122 20.47 7.55 -4.34
CA GLN A 122 21.66 7.49 -3.49
C GLN A 122 22.62 6.36 -3.89
N MET A 123 22.07 5.19 -4.22
CA MET A 123 22.87 4.06 -4.69
C MET A 123 23.60 4.41 -5.99
N THR A 124 22.90 4.99 -6.97
CA THR A 124 23.49 5.43 -8.24
C THR A 124 24.60 6.47 -8.04
N GLU A 125 24.39 7.43 -7.14
CA GLU A 125 25.39 8.44 -6.80
C GLU A 125 26.63 7.81 -6.15
N SER A 126 26.45 6.90 -5.20
CA SER A 126 27.55 6.20 -4.54
C SER A 126 28.33 5.30 -5.51
N GLU A 127 27.66 4.60 -6.42
CA GLU A 127 28.31 3.83 -7.48
C GLU A 127 29.17 4.72 -8.37
N ASN A 128 28.67 5.89 -8.77
CA ASN A 128 29.42 6.83 -9.59
C ASN A 128 30.66 7.37 -8.86
N ARG A 129 30.56 7.61 -7.55
CA ARG A 129 31.72 7.99 -6.72
C ARG A 129 32.77 6.88 -6.70
N VAL A 130 32.35 5.64 -6.48
CA VAL A 130 33.26 4.46 -6.49
C VAL A 130 33.89 4.29 -7.87
N ARG A 131 33.14 4.41 -8.97
CA ARG A 131 33.69 4.36 -10.34
C ARG A 131 34.76 5.43 -10.55
N LYS A 132 34.55 6.65 -10.06
CA LYS A 132 35.53 7.74 -10.16
C LYS A 132 36.79 7.47 -9.33
N GLN A 133 36.63 6.98 -8.10
CA GLN A 133 37.75 6.58 -7.24
C GLN A 133 38.57 5.46 -7.87
N ASN A 134 37.91 4.44 -8.43
CA ASN A 134 38.60 3.33 -9.11
C ASN A 134 39.42 3.82 -10.31
N ARG A 135 38.91 4.77 -11.09
CA ARG A 135 39.68 5.39 -12.19
C ARG A 135 40.94 6.06 -11.68
N HIS A 136 40.83 6.85 -10.62
CA HIS A 136 41.97 7.52 -10.02
C HIS A 136 42.99 6.54 -9.43
N ILE A 137 42.51 5.45 -8.82
CA ILE A 137 43.38 4.37 -8.33
C ILE A 137 44.18 3.75 -9.47
N CYS A 138 43.57 3.49 -10.63
CA CYS A 138 44.28 3.00 -11.81
C CYS A 138 45.38 3.99 -12.27
N GLU A 139 45.07 5.28 -12.36
CA GLU A 139 46.05 6.32 -12.72
C GLU A 139 47.25 6.32 -11.74
N LEU A 140 46.98 6.26 -10.43
CA LEU A 140 48.04 6.19 -9.41
C LEU A 140 48.87 4.90 -9.49
N PHE A 141 48.27 3.79 -9.91
CA PHE A 141 49.00 2.53 -10.14
C PHE A 141 49.93 2.62 -11.34
N ASP A 142 49.48 3.26 -12.43
CA ASP A 142 50.30 3.50 -13.61
C ASP A 142 51.49 4.41 -13.27
N ASP A 143 51.24 5.51 -12.54
CA ASP A 143 52.26 6.43 -12.05
C ASP A 143 53.27 5.73 -11.14
N ASN A 144 52.80 4.91 -10.18
CA ASN A 144 53.68 4.12 -9.31
C ASN A 144 54.54 3.13 -10.11
N THR A 145 54.00 2.54 -11.17
CA THR A 145 54.73 1.61 -12.03
C THR A 145 55.82 2.35 -12.80
N ALA A 146 55.50 3.51 -13.37
CA ALA A 146 56.47 4.36 -14.08
C ALA A 146 57.59 4.86 -13.14
N LEU A 147 57.25 5.28 -11.92
CA LEU A 147 58.23 5.70 -10.92
C LEU A 147 59.15 4.56 -10.49
N ARG A 148 58.60 3.35 -10.25
CA ARG A 148 59.40 2.16 -9.94
C ARG A 148 60.38 1.83 -11.06
N GLN A 149 59.94 1.88 -12.32
CA GLN A 149 60.83 1.71 -13.47
C GLN A 149 61.92 2.78 -13.54
N ARG A 150 61.59 4.04 -13.26
CA ARG A 150 62.57 5.15 -13.23
C ARG A 150 63.59 4.97 -12.11
N ILE A 151 63.17 4.56 -10.92
CA ILE A 151 64.06 4.28 -9.78
C ILE A 151 65.00 3.13 -10.15
N ALA A 152 64.48 2.01 -10.64
CA ALA A 152 65.31 0.88 -11.08
C ALA A 152 66.32 1.29 -12.17
N GLY A 153 65.89 2.14 -13.12
CA GLY A 153 66.78 2.68 -14.16
C GLY A 153 67.86 3.61 -13.62
N LEU A 154 67.59 4.40 -12.57
CA LEU A 154 68.58 5.24 -11.90
C LEU A 154 69.54 4.40 -11.04
N GLU A 155 69.04 3.41 -10.32
CA GLU A 155 69.82 2.48 -9.49
C GLU A 155 70.70 1.51 -10.33
N ALA A 156 70.39 1.34 -11.62
CA ALA A 156 71.21 0.59 -12.56
C ALA A 156 72.35 1.41 -13.16
N ARG A 157 72.33 2.75 -13.06
CA ARG A 157 73.39 3.59 -13.62
C ARG A 157 74.70 3.34 -12.89
N THR A 158 75.75 3.22 -13.69
CA THR A 158 77.14 3.11 -13.24
C THR A 158 77.88 4.40 -13.59
N VAL A 159 78.93 4.72 -12.84
CA VAL A 159 79.82 5.85 -13.12
C VAL A 159 81.15 5.33 -13.62
N LYS A 160 81.65 5.91 -14.73
CA LYS A 160 83.00 5.65 -15.23
C LYS A 160 83.99 6.63 -14.62
N LEU A 161 85.02 6.11 -13.96
CA LEU A 161 86.09 6.93 -13.43
C LEU A 161 87.07 7.32 -14.55
N PRO A 162 87.62 8.54 -14.54
CA PRO A 162 88.60 8.96 -15.54
C PRO A 162 89.95 8.25 -15.36
N ASP A 163 90.61 7.94 -16.48
CA ASP A 163 91.97 7.41 -16.49
C ASP A 163 92.95 8.44 -15.92
N LEU A 164 93.62 8.11 -14.82
CA LEU A 164 94.62 8.97 -14.21
C LEU A 164 95.90 8.94 -15.05
N ARG A 165 96.21 10.05 -15.74
CA ARG A 165 97.46 10.19 -16.50
C ARG A 165 98.64 10.39 -15.56
N GLN A 166 99.51 9.39 -15.49
CA GLN A 166 100.81 9.49 -14.83
C GLN A 166 101.71 10.41 -15.67
N ILE A 167 102.28 11.46 -15.08
CA ILE A 167 103.34 12.23 -15.74
C ILE A 167 104.59 11.34 -15.75
N VAL A 168 104.86 10.73 -16.91
CA VAL A 168 106.06 9.91 -17.12
C VAL A 168 107.24 10.86 -17.39
N SER A 169 108.04 11.11 -16.37
CA SER A 169 109.40 11.62 -16.53
C SER A 169 110.38 10.53 -16.11
N GLY A 170 110.81 9.71 -17.08
CA GLY A 170 112.05 8.92 -17.03
C GLY A 170 111.98 7.58 -16.26
N ASP A 171 112.12 6.49 -17.02
CA ASP A 171 112.73 5.20 -16.66
C ASP A 171 112.62 4.71 -15.20
N ARG A 172 111.38 4.45 -14.78
CA ARG A 172 110.95 3.23 -14.07
C ARG A 172 109.46 3.34 -13.77
N TYR A 173 108.66 2.45 -14.37
CA TYR A 173 107.25 2.28 -14.00
C TYR A 173 107.20 1.74 -12.57
N VAL A 174 106.88 2.60 -11.62
CA VAL A 174 106.47 2.20 -10.27
C VAL A 174 105.05 2.70 -10.14
N TRP A 175 104.10 1.78 -9.95
CA TRP A 175 102.81 2.16 -9.40
C TRP A 175 103.12 2.98 -8.14
N SER A 176 102.85 4.28 -8.13
CA SER A 176 102.89 4.97 -6.85
C SER A 176 101.70 4.41 -6.08
N ASP A 177 101.97 3.64 -5.02
CA ASP A 177 100.95 3.04 -4.17
C ASP A 177 99.89 4.08 -3.76
N GLY A 178 100.28 5.36 -3.64
CA GLY A 178 99.36 6.47 -3.38
C GLY A 178 98.29 6.72 -4.45
N VAL A 179 98.58 6.63 -5.75
CA VAL A 179 97.58 6.86 -6.82
C VAL A 179 96.61 5.69 -6.90
N TYR A 180 97.10 4.46 -6.76
CA TYR A 180 96.27 3.27 -6.71
C TYR A 180 95.37 3.25 -5.46
N ASN A 181 95.93 3.53 -4.27
CA ASN A 181 95.16 3.60 -3.03
C ASN A 181 94.09 4.70 -3.07
N TYR A 182 94.41 5.87 -3.64
CA TYR A 182 93.43 6.94 -3.80
C TYR A 182 92.23 6.53 -4.69
N ILE A 183 92.48 5.78 -5.77
CA ILE A 183 91.39 5.27 -6.63
C ILE A 183 90.51 4.25 -5.89
N GLN A 184 91.11 3.42 -5.04
CA GLN A 184 90.38 2.45 -4.23
C GLN A 184 89.56 3.16 -3.14
N ASP A 185 90.11 4.18 -2.49
CA ASP A 185 89.36 5.01 -1.52
C ASP A 185 88.16 5.71 -2.17
N VAL A 186 88.32 6.21 -3.40
CA VAL A 186 87.21 6.79 -4.18
C VAL A 186 86.16 5.73 -4.53
N LYS A 187 86.56 4.53 -4.96
CA LYS A 187 85.63 3.41 -5.21
C LYS A 187 84.88 3.00 -3.94
N VAL A 188 85.56 2.92 -2.80
CA VAL A 188 84.96 2.61 -1.50
C VAL A 188 83.99 3.71 -1.06
N ALA A 189 84.35 4.98 -1.22
CA ALA A 189 83.47 6.11 -0.89
C ALA A 189 82.21 6.14 -1.78
N LEU A 190 82.34 5.87 -3.08
CA LEU A 190 81.22 5.78 -4.01
C LEU A 190 80.31 4.59 -3.69
N ALA A 191 80.88 3.42 -3.39
CA ALA A 191 80.13 2.24 -2.98
C ALA A 191 79.40 2.45 -1.64
N ALA A 192 80.03 3.11 -0.66
CA ALA A 192 79.41 3.48 0.61
C ALA A 192 78.24 4.46 0.42
N ALA A 193 78.28 5.30 -0.62
CA ALA A 193 77.18 6.16 -1.04
C ALA A 193 76.13 5.44 -1.93
N GLY A 194 76.29 4.13 -2.19
CA GLY A 194 75.39 3.34 -3.02
C GLY A 194 75.53 3.55 -4.53
N ILE A 195 76.61 4.18 -4.99
CA ILE A 195 76.88 4.44 -6.41
C ILE A 195 77.68 3.28 -6.99
N LYS A 196 77.15 2.66 -8.05
CA LYS A 196 77.85 1.61 -8.79
C LYS A 196 78.92 2.24 -9.70
N VAL A 197 80.10 1.64 -9.73
CA VAL A 197 81.20 2.02 -10.63
C VAL A 197 81.27 0.99 -11.75
N GLU A 198 81.52 1.40 -12.99
CA GLU A 198 81.80 0.43 -14.07
C GLU A 198 83.05 -0.38 -13.72
N ASP A 199 82.94 -1.71 -13.77
CA ASP A 199 84.11 -2.58 -13.78
C ASP A 199 84.84 -2.38 -15.13
N GLU A 200 86.17 -2.25 -15.12
CA GLU A 200 87.01 -2.07 -16.32
C GLU A 200 86.89 -3.24 -17.32
#